data_AF-A0A534HW36-F1
#
_entry.id   AF-A0A534HW36-F1
#
_cell.length_a   1.000
_cell.length_b   1.000
_cell.length_c   1.000
_cell.angle_alpha   90.00
_cell.angle_beta   90.00
_cell.angle_gamma   90.00
#
_symmetry.space_group_name_H-M   'P 1'
#
loop_
_entity.id
_entity.type
_entity.pdbx_description
1 polymer ?
#
loop_
_entity_poly.entity_id
_entity_poly.type
_entity_poly.pdbx_seq_one_letter_code
_entity_poly.pdbx_strand_id
1 'polypeptide(L)'
;MGLALFMRASRLRRRSSAVVPTSSPSWETTFDDDGKNVEVRRTDSRARMPEPLELIRIAASETRRQILWLLQQGFDHPEDLAKKLKIRRTSVDKQLAELFQWGLVDRAAIFPPNGRPRIVYQVTQRGKDLLDLLERVVKEYTGAFKADFARELEALEAKLAAGDIAEEMYFKRRKELESRYSLAL
;
A
#
# COMPACT_ATOMS: atom_id res chain seq x y z
N MET A 1 -6.25 57.11 18.36
CA MET A 1 -7.41 57.78 19.01
C MET A 1 -8.63 57.42 18.17
N GLY A 2 -9.61 56.60 18.53
CA GLY A 2 -9.92 55.86 19.76
C GLY A 2 -10.94 54.74 19.44
N LEU A 3 -11.07 53.81 20.39
CA LEU A 3 -11.98 52.66 20.42
C LEU A 3 -13.46 53.04 20.54
N ALA A 4 -14.37 52.17 20.05
CA ALA A 4 -15.48 51.56 20.81
C ALA A 4 -16.38 50.74 19.84
N LEU A 5 -16.47 49.41 19.91
CA LEU A 5 -17.36 48.63 20.80
C LEU A 5 -18.83 49.09 20.77
N PHE A 6 -19.70 48.33 20.10
CA PHE A 6 -21.09 48.18 20.53
C PHE A 6 -21.63 46.78 20.21
N MET A 7 -21.70 45.97 21.26
CA MET A 7 -22.61 44.83 21.38
C MET A 7 -24.06 45.32 21.35
N ARG A 8 -24.97 44.57 20.72
CA ARG A 8 -26.39 44.61 21.08
C ARG A 8 -26.97 43.20 21.14
N ALA A 9 -27.35 42.83 22.35
CA ALA A 9 -28.00 41.57 22.68
C ALA A 9 -29.52 41.62 22.44
N SER A 10 -30.04 40.48 21.97
CA SER A 10 -31.32 39.80 22.28
C SER A 10 -32.62 40.59 22.43
N ARG A 11 -33.66 40.13 21.70
CA ARG A 11 -34.98 39.82 22.28
C ARG A 11 -35.61 38.59 21.66
N LEU A 12 -36.05 37.71 22.55
CA LEU A 12 -36.80 36.49 22.31
C LEU A 12 -38.15 36.78 21.62
N ARG A 13 -38.58 35.86 20.76
CA ARG A 13 -40.01 35.56 20.57
C ARG A 13 -40.24 34.05 20.76
N ARG A 14 -40.80 33.72 21.92
CA ARG A 14 -41.52 32.46 22.17
C ARG A 14 -42.68 32.33 21.19
N ARG A 15 -42.83 31.16 20.57
CA ARG A 15 -44.12 30.57 20.26
C ARG A 15 -44.09 29.10 20.69
N SER A 16 -45.03 28.76 21.57
CA SER A 16 -45.29 27.43 22.10
C SER A 16 -46.02 26.54 21.09
N SER A 17 -45.83 25.23 21.30
CA SER A 17 -46.82 24.14 21.14
C SER A 17 -47.30 23.79 19.72
N ALA A 18 -46.91 22.63 19.21
CA ALA A 18 -47.68 21.39 19.37
C ALA A 18 -47.27 20.34 18.31
N VAL A 19 -47.49 19.07 18.67
CA VAL A 19 -47.59 17.87 17.82
C VAL A 19 -46.26 17.20 17.43
N VAL A 20 -45.92 16.17 18.22
CA VAL A 20 -45.05 15.06 17.82
C VAL A 20 -45.96 13.99 17.20
N PRO A 21 -45.77 13.60 15.93
CA PRO A 21 -46.20 12.30 15.44
C PRO A 21 -45.01 11.34 15.54
N THR A 22 -45.11 10.37 16.44
CA THR A 22 -44.35 9.12 16.41
C THR A 22 -44.72 8.34 15.15
N SER A 23 -43.90 8.42 14.11
CA SER A 23 -43.94 7.47 13.00
C SER A 23 -42.85 6.43 13.20
N SER A 24 -43.28 5.25 13.63
CA SER A 24 -42.54 4.00 13.64
C SER A 24 -41.85 3.75 12.29
N PRO A 25 -40.65 3.16 12.24
CA PRO A 25 -40.09 2.69 10.97
C PRO A 25 -40.89 1.47 10.53
N SER A 26 -41.78 1.67 9.57
CA SER A 26 -42.44 0.60 8.81
C SER A 26 -41.36 -0.19 8.07
N TRP A 27 -41.14 -1.42 8.50
CA TRP A 27 -40.41 -2.41 7.73
C TRP A 27 -41.29 -2.74 6.51
N GLU A 28 -40.84 -2.37 5.32
CA GLU A 28 -41.38 -2.95 4.09
C GLU A 28 -40.70 -4.31 3.90
N THR A 29 -41.33 -5.37 4.41
CA THR A 29 -40.98 -6.75 4.03
C THR A 29 -41.74 -7.04 2.75
N THR A 30 -41.03 -6.99 1.62
CA THR A 30 -41.49 -7.63 0.39
C THR A 30 -41.37 -9.14 0.60
N PHE A 31 -42.51 -9.82 0.69
CA PHE A 31 -42.61 -11.28 0.71
C PHE A 31 -42.62 -11.77 -0.74
N ASP A 32 -41.62 -12.57 -1.11
CA ASP A 32 -41.67 -13.45 -2.27
C ASP A 32 -42.17 -14.84 -1.83
N ASP A 33 -42.98 -15.46 -2.68
CA ASP A 33 -43.85 -16.63 -2.46
C ASP A 33 -43.12 -17.98 -2.28
N ASP A 34 -41.93 -17.98 -1.68
CA ASP A 34 -41.20 -19.20 -1.37
C ASP A 34 -40.53 -19.03 -0.01
N GLY A 35 -41.18 -19.59 1.03
CA GLY A 35 -40.86 -19.44 2.46
C GLY A 35 -39.47 -19.95 2.87
N LYS A 36 -38.41 -19.28 2.40
CA LYS A 36 -37.04 -19.44 2.87
C LYS A 36 -36.52 -18.07 3.30
N ASN A 37 -36.37 -17.91 4.61
CA ASN A 37 -35.54 -16.85 5.19
C ASN A 37 -34.11 -17.02 4.66
N VAL A 38 -33.78 -16.37 3.55
CA VAL A 38 -32.40 -16.07 3.22
C VAL A 38 -32.02 -14.93 4.14
N GLU A 39 -31.57 -15.30 5.33
CA GLU A 39 -30.79 -14.42 6.19
C GLU A 39 -29.58 -13.98 5.34
N VAL A 40 -29.73 -12.86 4.63
CA VAL A 40 -28.62 -12.16 4.02
C VAL A 40 -27.79 -11.72 5.21
N ARG A 41 -26.88 -12.61 5.63
CA ARG A 41 -25.78 -12.32 6.52
C ARG A 41 -25.17 -11.06 5.94
N ARG A 42 -25.49 -9.92 6.57
CA ARG A 42 -24.67 -8.73 6.48
C ARG A 42 -23.28 -9.25 6.76
N THR A 43 -22.43 -9.24 5.73
CA THR A 43 -21.04 -9.57 5.87
C THR A 43 -20.49 -8.52 6.81
N ASP A 44 -20.50 -8.84 8.10
CA ASP A 44 -19.58 -8.31 9.08
C ASP A 44 -18.17 -8.79 8.67
N SER A 45 -17.71 -8.36 7.49
CA SER A 45 -16.29 -8.11 7.28
C SER A 45 -15.98 -6.81 7.99
N ARG A 46 -16.11 -6.89 9.32
CA ARG A 46 -15.48 -6.04 10.32
C ARG A 46 -14.10 -5.72 9.78
N ALA A 47 -13.83 -4.45 9.57
CA ALA A 47 -12.54 -3.93 9.17
C ALA A 47 -11.44 -4.57 10.04
N ARG A 48 -10.85 -5.67 9.56
CA ARG A 48 -9.60 -6.20 10.09
C ARG A 48 -8.60 -5.15 9.65
N MET A 49 -8.25 -4.25 10.57
CA MET A 49 -7.07 -3.41 10.38
C MET A 49 -5.97 -4.35 9.91
N PRO A 50 -5.40 -4.10 8.72
CA PRO A 50 -4.45 -5.04 8.17
C PRO A 50 -3.28 -5.16 9.13
N GLU A 51 -2.92 -6.40 9.47
CA GLU A 51 -1.68 -6.65 10.18
C GLU A 51 -0.56 -5.96 9.39
N PRO A 52 0.31 -5.15 10.01
CA PRO A 52 1.34 -4.39 9.28
C PRO A 52 2.18 -5.27 8.35
N LEU A 53 2.40 -6.52 8.74
CA LEU A 53 3.10 -7.52 7.93
C LEU A 53 2.30 -7.98 6.70
N GLU A 54 0.97 -8.01 6.77
CA GLU A 54 0.14 -8.31 5.61
C GLU A 54 0.21 -7.17 4.58
N LEU A 55 0.23 -5.91 5.01
CA LEU A 55 0.41 -4.78 4.11
C LEU A 55 1.75 -4.88 3.36
N ILE A 56 2.82 -5.20 4.09
CA ILE A 56 4.14 -5.44 3.50
C ILE A 56 4.08 -6.63 2.55
N ARG A 57 3.44 -7.75 2.92
CA ARG A 57 3.30 -8.93 2.04
C ARG A 57 2.56 -8.59 0.74
N ILE A 58 1.51 -7.77 0.83
CA ILE A 58 0.78 -7.30 -0.35
C ILE A 58 1.68 -6.42 -1.20
N ALA A 59 2.28 -5.38 -0.61
CA ALA A 59 3.15 -4.46 -1.33
C ALA A 59 4.42 -5.13 -1.90
N ALA A 60 4.95 -6.17 -1.26
CA ALA A 60 6.20 -6.84 -1.63
C ALA A 60 6.03 -7.97 -2.67
N SER A 61 4.80 -8.34 -3.04
CA SER A 61 4.59 -9.29 -4.13
C SER A 61 5.23 -8.77 -5.41
N GLU A 62 5.94 -9.63 -6.14
CA GLU A 62 6.68 -9.27 -7.35
C GLU A 62 5.79 -8.58 -8.38
N THR A 63 4.65 -9.19 -8.75
CA THR A 63 3.74 -8.62 -9.75
C THR A 63 3.14 -7.29 -9.29
N ARG A 64 2.81 -7.15 -8.00
CA ARG A 64 2.23 -5.90 -7.46
C ARG A 64 3.27 -4.78 -7.39
N ARG A 65 4.52 -5.08 -7.03
CA ARG A 65 5.62 -4.10 -7.10
C ARG A 65 5.84 -3.62 -8.51
N GLN A 66 5.86 -4.54 -9.49
CA GLN A 66 6.02 -4.18 -10.89
C GLN A 66 4.85 -3.30 -11.37
N ILE A 67 3.60 -3.62 -10.99
CA ILE A 67 2.43 -2.77 -11.29
C ILE A 67 2.58 -1.38 -10.68
N LEU A 68 2.91 -1.29 -9.39
CA LEU A 68 3.07 -0.01 -8.70
C LEU A 68 4.18 0.84 -9.33
N TRP A 69 5.29 0.22 -9.72
CA TRP A 69 6.39 0.89 -10.41
C TRP A 69 5.97 1.40 -11.80
N LEU A 70 5.26 0.59 -12.59
CA LEU A 70 4.73 1.00 -13.89
C LEU A 70 3.71 2.14 -13.76
N LEU A 71 2.86 2.12 -12.73
CA LEU A 71 1.93 3.21 -12.44
C LEU A 71 2.67 4.51 -12.10
N GLN A 72 3.80 4.45 -11.37
CA GLN A 72 4.65 5.62 -11.13
C GLN A 72 5.30 6.18 -12.41
N GLN A 73 5.54 5.32 -13.41
CA GLN A 73 6.04 5.72 -14.73
C GLN A 73 4.96 6.29 -15.67
N GLY A 74 3.70 6.31 -15.23
CA GLY A 74 2.57 6.84 -16.00
C GLY A 74 1.80 5.80 -16.83
N PHE A 75 2.04 4.50 -16.64
CA PHE A 75 1.20 3.44 -17.22
C PHE A 75 -0.05 3.26 -16.37
N ASP A 76 -1.08 4.06 -16.64
CA ASP A 76 -2.30 4.14 -15.83
C ASP A 76 -3.42 3.18 -16.29
N HIS A 77 -3.32 2.60 -17.49
CA HIS A 77 -4.35 1.75 -18.08
C HIS A 77 -4.03 0.23 -17.92
N PRO A 78 -5.01 -0.61 -17.51
CA PRO A 78 -4.79 -2.05 -17.28
C PRO A 78 -4.29 -2.83 -18.50
N GLU A 79 -4.73 -2.47 -19.71
CA GLU A 79 -4.23 -3.10 -20.96
C GLU A 79 -2.73 -2.85 -21.16
N ASP A 80 -2.23 -1.67 -20.80
CA ASP A 80 -0.84 -1.32 -21.04
C ASP A 80 0.07 -1.96 -19.99
N LEU A 81 -0.41 -2.07 -18.75
CA LEU A 81 0.20 -2.90 -17.71
C LEU A 81 0.27 -4.37 -18.14
N ALA A 82 -0.82 -4.93 -18.68
CA ALA A 82 -0.87 -6.31 -19.15
C ALA A 82 0.14 -6.59 -20.27
N LYS A 83 0.25 -5.68 -21.25
CA LYS A 83 1.25 -5.75 -22.33
C LYS A 83 2.68 -5.72 -21.81
N LYS A 84 2.99 -4.80 -20.87
CA LYS A 84 4.34 -4.66 -20.30
C LYS A 84 4.76 -5.87 -19.48
N LEU A 85 3.84 -6.38 -18.66
CA LEU A 85 4.08 -7.52 -17.78
C LEU A 85 3.99 -8.87 -18.51
N LYS A 86 3.53 -8.88 -19.78
CA LYS A 86 3.27 -10.10 -20.57
C LYS A 86 2.32 -11.08 -19.86
N ILE A 87 1.34 -10.56 -19.12
CA ILE A 87 0.32 -11.35 -18.42
C ILE A 87 -1.07 -11.00 -18.95
N ARG A 88 -2.05 -11.88 -18.68
CA ARG A 88 -3.44 -11.63 -19.03
C ARG A 88 -3.99 -10.42 -18.26
N ARG A 89 -4.78 -9.59 -18.92
CA ARG A 89 -5.48 -8.44 -18.30
C ARG A 89 -6.30 -8.84 -17.08
N THR A 90 -7.00 -9.97 -17.12
CA THR A 90 -7.78 -10.47 -15.97
C THR A 90 -6.93 -10.71 -14.72
N SER A 91 -5.64 -11.04 -14.89
CA SER A 91 -4.70 -11.16 -13.78
C SER A 91 -4.33 -9.78 -13.22
N VAL A 92 -4.05 -8.81 -14.10
CA VAL A 92 -3.79 -7.41 -13.71
C VAL A 92 -4.97 -6.83 -12.96
N ASP A 93 -6.20 -7.02 -13.45
CA ASP A 93 -7.41 -6.52 -12.82
C ASP A 93 -7.58 -7.07 -11.39
N LYS A 94 -7.25 -8.35 -11.15
CA LYS A 94 -7.25 -8.93 -9.80
C LYS A 94 -6.21 -8.27 -8.90
N GLN A 95 -4.99 -8.08 -9.39
CA GLN A 95 -3.93 -7.43 -8.60
C GLN A 95 -4.27 -5.97 -8.30
N LEU A 96 -4.84 -5.24 -9.26
CA LEU A 96 -5.28 -3.86 -9.07
C LEU A 96 -6.46 -3.76 -8.09
N ALA A 97 -7.39 -4.71 -8.14
CA ALA A 97 -8.49 -4.78 -7.18
C ALA A 97 -7.96 -5.00 -5.75
N GLU A 98 -6.98 -5.87 -5.55
CA GLU A 98 -6.30 -6.03 -4.27
C GLU A 98 -5.58 -4.74 -3.86
N LEU A 99 -4.76 -4.15 -4.72
CA LEU A 99 -4.06 -2.89 -4.40
C LEU A 99 -5.03 -1.74 -4.05
N PHE A 100 -6.18 -1.69 -4.70
CA PHE A 100 -7.26 -0.73 -4.41
C PHE A 100 -7.90 -0.99 -3.04
N GLN A 101 -8.22 -2.24 -2.71
CA GLN A 101 -8.77 -2.61 -1.39
C GLN A 101 -7.84 -2.22 -0.24
N TRP A 102 -6.54 -2.27 -0.48
CA TRP A 102 -5.51 -1.88 0.49
C TRP A 102 -5.18 -0.38 0.48
N GLY A 103 -5.85 0.41 -0.37
CA GLY A 103 -5.67 1.86 -0.46
C GLY A 103 -4.32 2.30 -1.04
N LEU A 104 -3.62 1.40 -1.75
CA LEU A 104 -2.33 1.69 -2.39
C LEU A 104 -2.50 2.35 -3.77
N VAL A 105 -3.64 2.10 -4.40
CA VAL A 105 -3.98 2.60 -5.73
C VAL A 105 -5.41 3.12 -5.72
N ASP A 106 -5.64 4.25 -6.37
CA ASP A 106 -6.97 4.78 -6.66
C ASP A 106 -7.38 4.45 -8.10
N ARG A 107 -8.70 4.38 -8.32
CA ARG A 107 -9.29 4.18 -9.64
C ARG A 107 -10.08 5.44 -10.04
N ALA A 108 -9.88 5.91 -11.25
CA ALA A 108 -10.60 7.04 -11.81
C ALA A 108 -11.17 6.71 -13.20
N ALA A 109 -12.35 7.24 -13.52
CA ALA A 109 -12.88 7.20 -14.87
C ALA A 109 -12.48 8.48 -15.61
N ILE A 110 -11.69 8.34 -16.66
CA ILE A 110 -11.34 9.44 -17.56
C ILE A 110 -12.28 9.41 -18.76
N PHE A 111 -12.84 10.58 -19.07
CA PHE A 111 -13.72 10.81 -20.21
C PHE A 111 -12.95 11.59 -21.26
N PRO A 112 -12.26 10.91 -22.20
CA PRO A 112 -11.59 11.60 -23.29
C PRO A 112 -12.64 12.30 -24.18
N PRO A 113 -12.35 13.49 -24.72
CA PRO A 113 -13.34 14.32 -25.44
C PRO A 113 -13.98 13.61 -26.64
N ASN A 114 -13.28 12.67 -27.28
CA ASN A 114 -13.76 11.93 -28.46
C ASN A 114 -13.69 10.41 -28.28
N GLY A 115 -13.91 9.87 -27.07
CA GLY A 115 -13.71 8.44 -26.84
C GLY A 115 -14.62 7.82 -25.78
N ARG A 116 -14.53 6.48 -25.70
CA ARG A 116 -15.20 5.71 -24.64
C ARG A 116 -14.54 6.05 -23.29
N PRO A 117 -15.33 6.16 -22.21
CA PRO A 117 -14.78 6.28 -20.85
C PRO A 117 -13.78 5.16 -20.57
N ARG A 118 -12.64 5.51 -19.98
CA ARG A 118 -11.59 4.55 -19.62
C ARG A 118 -11.34 4.59 -18.13
N ILE A 119 -11.15 3.41 -17.54
CA ILE A 119 -10.75 3.30 -16.14
C ILE A 119 -9.23 3.34 -16.10
N VAL A 120 -8.69 4.30 -15.34
CA VAL A 120 -7.27 4.43 -15.07
C VAL A 120 -7.00 4.24 -13.59
N TYR A 121 -5.76 3.89 -13.29
CA TYR A 121 -5.27 3.65 -11.95
C TYR A 121 -4.13 4.60 -11.65
N GLN A 122 -4.09 5.11 -10.42
CA GLN A 122 -3.02 5.99 -9.95
C GLN A 122 -2.57 5.54 -8.57
N VAL A 123 -1.26 5.56 -8.32
CA VAL A 123 -0.73 5.26 -6.98
C VAL A 123 -1.12 6.38 -6.03
N THR A 124 -1.71 6.03 -4.89
CA THR A 124 -2.06 6.98 -3.83
C THR A 124 -0.81 7.57 -3.19
N GLN A 125 -0.93 8.71 -2.50
CA GLN A 125 0.22 9.23 -1.73
C GLN A 125 0.71 8.21 -0.69
N ARG A 126 -0.20 7.56 0.02
CA ARG A 126 0.11 6.47 0.96
C ARG A 126 0.86 5.32 0.29
N GLY A 127 0.47 4.95 -0.92
CA GLY A 127 1.16 3.91 -1.69
C GLY A 127 2.58 4.30 -2.06
N LYS A 128 2.81 5.56 -2.45
CA LYS A 128 4.16 6.09 -2.70
C LYS A 128 5.00 6.09 -1.44
N ASP A 129 4.47 6.63 -0.33
CA ASP A 129 5.19 6.70 0.95
C ASP A 129 5.61 5.30 1.42
N LEU A 130 4.74 4.29 1.27
CA LEU A 130 5.07 2.90 1.62
C LEU A 130 6.20 2.33 0.75
N LEU A 131 6.16 2.58 -0.57
CA LEU A 131 7.21 2.11 -1.49
C LEU A 131 8.55 2.77 -1.18
N ASP A 132 8.56 4.07 -0.90
CA ASP A 132 9.76 4.82 -0.55
C ASP A 132 10.37 4.31 0.77
N LEU A 133 9.53 4.00 1.76
CA LEU A 133 9.96 3.38 3.01
C LEU A 133 10.56 1.98 2.79
N LEU A 134 9.89 1.14 2.00
CA LEU A 134 10.39 -0.20 1.67
C LEU A 134 11.72 -0.13 0.93
N GLU A 135 11.86 0.78 -0.05
CA GLU A 135 13.10 0.99 -0.78
C GLU A 135 14.22 1.46 0.15
N ARG A 136 13.93 2.40 1.05
CA ARG A 136 14.90 2.87 2.04
C ARG A 136 15.40 1.74 2.94
N VAL A 137 14.49 0.95 3.51
CA VAL A 137 14.85 -0.17 4.40
C VAL A 137 15.73 -1.18 3.66
N VAL A 138 15.40 -1.51 2.41
CA VAL A 138 16.22 -2.41 1.60
C VAL A 138 17.60 -1.82 1.30
N LYS A 139 17.68 -0.52 0.98
CA LYS A 139 18.97 0.18 0.76
C LYS A 139 19.83 0.21 2.02
N GLU A 140 19.25 0.53 3.18
CA GLU A 140 19.95 0.56 4.46
C GLU A 140 20.43 -0.84 4.85
N TYR A 141 19.57 -1.84 4.74
CA TYR A 141 19.92 -3.23 5.03
C TYR A 141 21.05 -3.74 4.13
N THR A 142 20.94 -3.53 2.81
CA THR A 142 21.99 -3.94 1.87
C THR A 142 23.29 -3.15 2.03
N GLY A 143 23.21 -1.86 2.39
CA GLY A 143 24.36 -1.02 2.69
C GLY A 143 25.11 -1.48 3.93
N ALA A 144 24.39 -1.76 5.03
CA ALA A 144 24.97 -2.33 6.25
C ALA A 144 25.60 -3.70 5.97
N PHE A 145 24.92 -4.55 5.20
CA PHE A 145 25.42 -5.87 4.84
C PHE A 145 26.72 -5.82 4.02
N LYS A 146 26.86 -4.85 3.10
CA LYS A 146 28.11 -4.58 2.38
C LYS A 146 29.23 -4.05 3.29
N ALA A 147 28.89 -3.17 4.24
CA ALA A 147 29.85 -2.65 5.20
C ALA A 147 30.39 -3.75 6.12
N ASP A 148 29.53 -4.66 6.56
CA ASP A 148 29.94 -5.81 7.37
C ASP A 148 30.87 -6.75 6.58
N PHE A 149 30.56 -7.02 5.30
CA PHE A 149 31.46 -7.78 4.43
C PHE A 149 32.84 -7.13 4.29
N ALA A 150 32.89 -5.82 4.03
CA ALA A 150 34.14 -5.08 3.90
C ALA A 150 34.97 -5.15 5.20
N ARG A 151 34.32 -4.98 6.35
CA ARG A 151 34.98 -5.07 7.66
C ARG A 151 35.52 -6.48 7.95
N GLU A 152 34.75 -7.53 7.64
CA GLU A 152 35.22 -8.92 7.83
C GLU A 152 36.38 -9.24 6.87
N LEU A 153 36.35 -8.72 5.64
CA LEU A 153 37.41 -8.87 4.65
C LEU A 153 38.69 -8.13 5.08
N GLU A 154 38.59 -6.87 5.48
CA GLU A 154 39.73 -6.08 6.00
C GLU A 154 40.37 -6.76 7.21
N ALA A 155 39.56 -7.29 8.14
CA ALA A 155 40.08 -8.03 9.29
C ALA A 155 40.80 -9.34 8.89
N LEU A 156 40.36 -9.99 7.81
CA LEU A 156 41.01 -11.18 7.28
C LEU A 156 42.33 -10.84 6.58
N GLU A 157 42.36 -9.75 5.80
CA GLU A 157 43.56 -9.24 5.13
C GLU A 157 44.61 -8.75 6.13
N ALA A 158 44.20 -8.08 7.21
CA ALA A 158 45.09 -7.67 8.29
C ALA A 158 45.77 -8.87 8.97
N LYS A 159 45.04 -9.98 9.18
CA LYS A 159 45.61 -11.23 9.73
C LYS A 159 46.61 -11.87 8.77
N LEU A 160 46.36 -11.81 7.46
CA LEU A 160 47.31 -12.28 6.46
C LEU A 160 48.58 -11.43 6.48
N ALA A 161 48.44 -10.11 6.51
CA ALA A 161 49.56 -9.17 6.56
C ALA A 161 50.40 -9.30 7.84
N ALA A 162 49.76 -9.61 8.97
CA ALA A 162 50.44 -9.89 10.25
C ALA A 162 51.16 -11.25 10.26
N GLY A 163 50.89 -12.13 9.28
CA GLY A 163 51.40 -13.50 9.25
C GLY A 163 50.68 -14.46 10.20
N ASP A 164 49.55 -14.05 10.79
CA ASP A 164 48.77 -14.86 11.73
C ASP A 164 48.05 -16.03 11.02
N ILE A 165 47.85 -15.92 9.71
CA ILE A 165 47.22 -16.96 8.88
C ILE A 165 48.06 -17.24 7.63
N ALA A 166 48.09 -18.52 7.24
CA ALA A 166 48.66 -18.94 5.97
C ALA A 166 47.76 -18.52 4.79
N GLU A 167 48.36 -18.34 3.63
CA GLU A 167 47.68 -17.92 2.40
C GLU A 167 46.55 -18.87 1.97
N GLU A 168 46.76 -20.19 2.11
CA GLU A 168 45.72 -21.19 1.81
C GLU A 168 44.48 -21.05 2.73
N MET A 169 44.73 -20.71 4.00
CA MET A 169 43.66 -20.45 4.97
C MET A 169 42.94 -19.12 4.71
N TYR A 170 43.65 -18.11 4.19
CA TYR A 170 43.05 -16.87 3.71
C TYR A 170 42.07 -17.14 2.55
N PHE A 171 42.51 -17.85 1.50
CA PHE A 171 41.64 -18.15 0.35
C PHE A 171 40.40 -18.95 0.74
N LYS A 172 40.55 -19.93 1.63
CA LYS A 172 39.41 -20.71 2.14
C LYS A 172 38.41 -19.81 2.87
N ARG A 173 38.87 -19.01 3.83
CA ARG A 173 38.00 -18.11 4.62
C ARG A 173 37.38 -17.00 3.78
N ARG A 174 38.12 -16.44 2.82
CA ARG A 174 37.58 -15.45 1.89
C ARG A 174 36.43 -16.02 1.08
N LYS A 175 36.57 -17.24 0.55
CA LYS A 175 35.50 -17.91 -0.19
C LYS A 175 34.27 -18.19 0.69
N GLU A 176 34.47 -18.51 1.96
CA GLU A 176 33.38 -18.65 2.94
C GLU A 176 32.67 -17.30 3.18
N LEU A 177 33.42 -16.21 3.31
CA LEU A 177 32.86 -14.85 3.43
C LEU A 177 32.07 -14.46 2.17
N GLU A 178 32.63 -14.65 0.98
CA GLU A 178 31.95 -14.35 -0.28
C GLU A 178 30.65 -15.14 -0.42
N SER A 179 30.62 -16.41 0.00
CA SER A 179 29.40 -17.23 0.03
C SER A 179 28.35 -16.67 1.00
N ARG A 180 28.76 -16.33 2.23
CA ARG A 180 27.88 -15.78 3.28
C ARG A 180 27.28 -14.44 2.88
N TYR A 181 28.06 -13.61 2.19
CA TYR A 181 27.66 -12.28 1.74
C TYR A 181 27.25 -12.24 0.26
N SER A 182 26.86 -13.37 -0.32
CA SER A 182 26.46 -13.48 -1.74
C SER A 182 25.32 -12.52 -2.16
N LEU A 183 24.49 -12.05 -1.22
CA LEU A 183 23.45 -11.04 -1.49
C LEU A 183 23.97 -9.58 -1.44
N ALA A 184 25.18 -9.36 -0.93
CA ALA A 184 25.86 -8.07 -0.90
C ALA A 184 26.86 -7.87 -2.06
N LEU A 185 27.26 -8.96 -2.72
CA LEU A 185 28.15 -8.97 -3.89
C LEU A 185 27.35 -8.72 -5.18
#